data_AF-A0A0B8QDR0-F1
#
_entry.id   AF-A0A0B8QDR0-F1
#
_cell.length_a   1.000
_cell.length_b   1.000
_cell.length_c   1.000
_cell.angle_alpha   90.00
_cell.angle_beta   90.00
_cell.angle_gamma   90.00
#
_symmetry.space_group_name_H-M   'P 1'
#
loop_
_entity.id
_entity.type
_entity.pdbx_description
1 polymer ?
#
loop_
_entity_poly.entity_id
_entity_poly.type
_entity_poly.pdbx_seq_one_letter_code
_entity_poly.pdbx_strand_id
1 'polypeptide(L)'
;MLSIEDDFIKVAVCHFGGTEELVYPKLAPKFAQTHQVVISGRIWLDLMNICASKGDAIKQLQNRFDFTEQQTMSFGDYLNDIEMLKVSYHSYAMANAHPEVKAIARFSAPSNYDDGVMQVLKQHLAE
;
A
#
# COMPACT_ATOMS: atom_id res chain seq x y z
N MET A 1 -15.06 -31.38 8.94
CA MET A 1 -14.45 -30.06 8.69
C MET A 1 -13.15 -30.33 7.95
N LEU A 2 -13.00 -29.85 6.73
CA LEU A 2 -11.78 -30.08 5.94
C LEU A 2 -10.59 -29.45 6.68
N SER A 3 -9.66 -30.27 7.14
CA SER A 3 -8.36 -29.77 7.61
C SER A 3 -7.60 -29.24 6.41
N ILE A 4 -7.22 -27.97 6.46
CA ILE A 4 -6.33 -27.34 5.48
C ILE A 4 -4.92 -27.50 6.03
N GLU A 5 -4.08 -28.28 5.36
CA GLU A 5 -2.62 -28.34 5.62
C GLU A 5 -1.94 -27.30 4.72
N ASP A 6 -2.03 -26.03 5.11
CA ASP A 6 -1.38 -24.93 4.40
C ASP A 6 -1.02 -23.81 5.38
N ASP A 7 -0.04 -22.99 4.99
CA ASP A 7 0.39 -21.82 5.75
C ASP A 7 -0.40 -20.59 5.33
N PHE A 8 -1.09 -19.96 6.28
CA PHE A 8 -1.79 -18.71 6.02
C PHE A 8 -0.80 -17.56 5.95
N ILE A 9 -0.51 -17.08 4.73
CA ILE A 9 0.35 -15.90 4.51
C ILE A 9 -0.35 -14.57 4.83
N LYS A 10 -1.69 -14.56 4.87
CA LYS A 10 -2.51 -13.36 5.06
C LYS A 10 -3.89 -13.70 5.61
N VAL A 11 -4.38 -12.86 6.52
CA VAL A 11 -5.78 -12.82 6.98
C VAL A 11 -6.36 -11.44 6.66
N ALA A 12 -7.46 -11.39 5.91
CA ALA A 12 -8.17 -10.16 5.60
C ALA A 12 -9.46 -10.06 6.43
N VAL A 13 -9.62 -8.96 7.14
CA VAL A 13 -10.78 -8.66 7.98
C VAL A 13 -11.65 -7.63 7.27
N CYS A 14 -12.92 -7.99 7.04
CA CYS A 14 -13.94 -7.10 6.48
C CYS A 14 -14.82 -6.53 7.58
N HIS A 15 -15.01 -5.21 7.59
CA HIS A 15 -16.00 -4.56 8.45
C HIS A 15 -16.69 -3.41 7.71
N PHE A 16 -17.98 -3.58 7.39
CA PHE A 16 -18.74 -2.62 6.57
C PHE A 16 -18.85 -1.21 7.17
N GLY A 17 -18.74 -1.07 8.49
CA GLY A 17 -18.72 0.23 9.16
C GLY A 17 -17.39 0.98 9.03
N GLY A 18 -16.37 0.36 8.46
CA GLY A 18 -15.01 0.87 8.37
C GLY A 18 -14.05 0.14 9.31
N THR A 19 -12.81 -0.07 8.88
CA THR A 19 -11.80 -0.82 9.66
C THR A 19 -10.86 0.10 10.44
N GLU A 20 -10.55 1.27 9.90
CA GLU A 20 -9.63 2.24 10.52
C GLU A 20 -10.06 2.67 11.92
N GLU A 21 -11.32 3.05 12.11
CA GLU A 21 -11.82 3.52 13.41
C GLU A 21 -12.32 2.38 14.30
N LEU A 22 -12.92 1.33 13.72
CA LEU A 22 -13.70 0.33 14.47
C LEU A 22 -12.96 -0.98 14.73
N VAL A 23 -11.93 -1.29 13.94
CA VAL A 23 -11.23 -2.59 13.95
C VAL A 23 -9.76 -2.44 14.29
N TYR A 24 -9.05 -1.52 13.62
CA TYR A 24 -7.62 -1.30 13.82
C TYR A 24 -7.26 -1.03 15.29
N PRO A 25 -7.96 -0.17 16.06
CA PRO A 25 -7.62 0.09 17.47
C PRO A 25 -7.79 -1.14 18.37
N LYS A 26 -8.55 -2.16 17.92
CA LYS A 26 -8.79 -3.40 18.67
C LYS A 26 -7.80 -4.50 18.32
N LEU A 27 -7.35 -4.56 17.06
CA LEU A 27 -6.44 -5.59 16.56
C LEU A 27 -4.97 -5.17 16.67
N ALA A 28 -4.63 -3.93 16.35
CA ALA A 28 -3.24 -3.47 16.35
C ALA A 28 -2.54 -3.69 17.71
N PRO A 29 -3.13 -3.35 18.88
CA PRO A 29 -2.47 -3.60 20.16
C PRO A 29 -2.19 -5.08 20.47
N LYS A 30 -2.92 -6.01 19.83
CA LYS A 30 -2.78 -7.45 20.05
C LYS A 30 -1.76 -8.09 19.11
N PHE A 31 -1.65 -7.59 17.88
CA PHE A 31 -0.93 -8.26 16.80
C PHE A 31 0.23 -7.46 16.22
N ALA A 32 0.31 -6.14 16.41
CA ALA A 32 1.33 -5.30 15.77
C ALA A 32 2.79 -5.62 16.21
N GLN A 33 2.97 -6.37 17.31
CA GLN A 33 4.30 -6.85 17.72
C GLN A 33 4.78 -8.08 16.95
N THR A 34 3.87 -8.86 16.35
CA THR A 34 4.18 -10.15 15.72
C THR A 34 3.76 -10.20 14.25
N HIS A 35 2.87 -9.33 13.83
CA HIS A 35 2.27 -9.28 12.51
C HIS A 35 2.20 -7.83 12.03
N GLN A 36 2.25 -7.66 10.72
CA GLN A 36 1.90 -6.39 10.13
C GLN A 36 0.37 -6.27 10.13
N VAL A 37 -0.14 -5.22 10.77
CA VAL A 37 -1.57 -4.89 10.81
C VAL A 37 -1.75 -3.62 10.01
N VAL A 38 -2.42 -3.69 8.86
CA VAL A 38 -2.51 -2.55 7.94
C VAL A 38 -3.93 -2.38 7.43
N ILE A 39 -4.38 -1.13 7.39
CA ILE A 39 -5.69 -0.78 6.83
C ILE A 39 -5.50 -0.74 5.30
N SER A 40 -6.14 -1.67 4.59
CA SER A 40 -5.92 -1.90 3.15
C SER A 40 -7.04 -1.36 2.27
N GLY A 41 -8.11 -0.86 2.87
CA GLY A 41 -9.21 -0.14 2.24
C GLY A 41 -10.20 0.31 3.31
N ARG A 42 -11.20 1.11 2.92
CA ARG A 42 -12.20 1.65 3.88
C ARG A 42 -12.77 0.58 4.81
N ILE A 43 -13.13 -0.57 4.29
CA ILE A 43 -13.75 -1.69 5.03
C ILE A 43 -12.82 -2.88 5.22
N TRP A 44 -11.53 -2.74 4.88
CA TRP A 44 -10.57 -3.85 4.85
C TRP A 44 -9.37 -3.56 5.75
N LEU A 45 -8.96 -4.58 6.50
CA LEU A 45 -7.73 -4.57 7.27
C LEU A 45 -7.06 -5.92 7.09
N ASP A 46 -5.76 -5.88 6.82
CA ASP A 46 -4.96 -7.05 6.58
C ASP A 46 -4.02 -7.32 7.75
N LEU A 47 -3.90 -8.60 8.10
CA LEU A 47 -2.87 -9.13 8.98
C LEU A 47 -2.00 -10.08 8.17
N MET A 48 -0.69 -9.87 8.21
CA MET A 48 0.29 -10.69 7.50
C MET A 48 1.59 -10.77 8.28
N ASN A 49 2.57 -11.51 7.75
CA ASN A 49 3.91 -11.56 8.33
C ASN A 49 4.45 -10.14 8.59
N ILE A 50 5.15 -9.94 9.72
CA ILE A 50 5.64 -8.62 10.14
C ILE A 50 6.59 -7.96 9.13
N CYS A 51 7.24 -8.74 8.28
CA CYS A 51 8.16 -8.25 7.25
C CYS A 51 7.49 -8.05 5.86
N ALA A 52 6.18 -8.29 5.73
CA ALA A 52 5.51 -8.34 4.43
C ALA A 52 4.88 -7.00 4.04
N SER A 53 5.68 -6.06 3.52
CA SER A 53 5.19 -4.77 3.02
C SER A 53 5.44 -4.57 1.51
N LYS A 54 4.64 -3.72 0.85
CA LYS A 54 4.88 -3.32 -0.56
C LYS A 54 6.23 -2.60 -0.71
N GLY A 55 6.62 -1.79 0.28
CA GLY A 55 7.90 -1.08 0.29
C GLY A 55 9.09 -2.04 0.35
N ASP A 56 9.03 -3.07 1.20
CA ASP A 56 10.09 -4.08 1.29
C ASP A 56 10.17 -4.93 0.02
N ALA A 57 9.03 -5.24 -0.60
CA ALA A 57 9.01 -5.91 -1.89
C ALA A 57 9.69 -5.08 -2.99
N ILE A 58 9.41 -3.77 -3.06
CA ILE A 58 10.05 -2.87 -4.04
C ILE A 58 11.55 -2.74 -3.77
N LYS A 59 11.97 -2.57 -2.51
CA LYS A 59 13.40 -2.52 -2.15
C LYS A 59 14.13 -3.79 -2.57
N GLN A 60 13.51 -4.96 -2.39
CA GLN A 60 14.08 -6.22 -2.86
C GLN A 60 14.21 -6.25 -4.39
N LEU A 61 13.23 -5.75 -5.13
CA LEU A 61 13.30 -5.65 -6.60
C LEU A 61 14.37 -4.65 -7.04
N GLN A 62 14.45 -3.48 -6.42
CA GLN A 62 15.49 -2.48 -6.64
C GLN A 62 16.89 -3.09 -6.48
N ASN A 63 17.14 -3.78 -5.37
CA ASN A 63 18.41 -4.48 -5.13
C ASN A 63 18.67 -5.62 -6.11
N ARG A 64 17.62 -6.35 -6.52
CA ARG A 64 17.76 -7.52 -7.40
C ARG A 64 18.15 -7.15 -8.83
N PHE A 65 17.69 -5.99 -9.29
CA PHE A 65 17.81 -5.52 -10.68
C PHE A 65 18.67 -4.25 -10.82
N ASP A 66 19.33 -3.83 -9.73
CA ASP A 66 20.17 -2.62 -9.67
C ASP A 66 19.42 -1.34 -10.10
N PHE A 67 18.14 -1.23 -9.73
CA PHE A 67 17.36 0.00 -9.90
C PHE A 67 17.39 0.83 -8.63
N THR A 68 17.52 2.14 -8.80
CA THR A 68 17.49 3.11 -7.70
C THR A 68 16.06 3.58 -7.39
N GLU A 69 15.87 4.21 -6.22
CA GLU A 69 14.60 4.90 -5.92
C GLU A 69 14.28 5.96 -6.98
N GLN A 70 15.29 6.63 -7.53
CA GLN A 70 15.17 7.62 -8.62
C GLN A 70 14.65 7.01 -9.93
N GLN A 71 14.84 5.72 -10.14
CA GLN A 71 14.34 4.98 -11.30
C GLN A 71 13.01 4.26 -11.00
N THR A 72 12.40 4.53 -9.84
CA THR A 72 11.19 3.84 -9.39
C THR A 72 10.01 4.80 -9.35
N MET A 73 8.93 4.40 -10.02
CA MET A 73 7.65 5.09 -10.02
C MET A 73 6.58 4.24 -9.35
N SER A 74 5.80 4.85 -8.46
CA SER A 74 4.69 4.19 -7.78
C SER A 74 3.48 5.11 -7.64
N PHE A 75 2.31 4.50 -7.62
CA PHE A 75 1.01 5.17 -7.49
C PHE A 75 0.28 4.54 -6.32
N GLY A 76 -0.24 5.36 -5.41
CA GLY A 76 -0.93 4.88 -4.22
C GLY A 76 -2.13 5.72 -3.88
N ASP A 77 -3.09 5.09 -3.22
CA ASP A 77 -4.34 5.73 -2.81
C ASP A 77 -4.73 5.42 -1.36
N TYR A 78 -4.18 4.36 -0.75
CA TYR A 78 -4.56 3.97 0.60
C TYR A 78 -3.39 3.65 1.53
N LEU A 79 -3.67 3.45 2.83
CA LEU A 79 -2.66 3.41 3.89
C LEU A 79 -1.63 2.27 3.71
N ASN A 80 -2.00 1.18 3.04
CA ASN A 80 -1.06 0.10 2.70
C ASN A 80 -0.06 0.44 1.58
N ASP A 81 -0.22 1.57 0.89
CA ASP A 81 0.70 2.04 -0.14
C ASP A 81 1.84 2.91 0.41
N ILE A 82 1.70 3.39 1.65
CA ILE A 82 2.62 4.36 2.26
C ILE A 82 4.08 3.91 2.15
N GLU A 83 4.37 2.66 2.52
CA GLU A 83 5.75 2.15 2.50
C GLU A 83 6.31 2.05 1.08
N MET A 84 5.49 1.74 0.08
CA MET A 84 5.90 1.76 -1.33
C MET A 84 6.22 3.18 -1.82
N LEU A 85 5.39 4.16 -1.43
CA LEU A 85 5.56 5.56 -1.83
C LEU A 85 6.82 6.19 -1.23
N LYS A 86 7.22 5.77 -0.02
CA LYS A 86 8.46 6.22 0.63
C LYS A 86 9.73 5.77 -0.09
N VAL A 87 9.68 4.62 -0.78
CA VAL A 87 10.86 3.99 -1.41
C VAL A 87 10.90 4.19 -2.93
N SER A 88 10.08 5.11 -3.43
CA SER A 88 10.03 5.50 -4.85
C SER A 88 10.20 7.01 -4.95
N TYR A 89 11.11 7.49 -5.81
CA TYR A 89 11.25 8.93 -6.03
C TYR A 89 10.06 9.47 -6.82
N HIS A 90 9.59 8.75 -7.84
CA HIS A 90 8.41 9.12 -8.60
C HIS A 90 7.14 8.56 -7.92
N SER A 91 6.88 9.01 -6.69
CA SER A 91 5.72 8.57 -5.90
C SER A 91 4.53 9.52 -6.06
N TYR A 92 3.40 8.98 -6.50
CA TYR A 92 2.18 9.72 -6.79
C TYR A 92 1.04 9.30 -5.87
N ALA A 93 0.41 10.28 -5.20
CA ALA A 93 -0.88 10.08 -4.55
C ALA A 93 -2.01 10.35 -5.54
N MET A 94 -2.93 9.40 -5.69
CA MET A 94 -4.14 9.59 -6.51
C MET A 94 -5.01 10.71 -5.93
N ALA A 95 -5.79 11.42 -6.76
CA ALA A 95 -6.62 12.53 -6.27
C ALA A 95 -7.67 12.09 -5.23
N ASN A 96 -8.12 10.84 -5.29
CA ASN A 96 -9.03 10.20 -4.34
C ASN A 96 -8.31 9.51 -3.16
N ALA A 97 -6.99 9.70 -3.02
CA ALA A 97 -6.20 9.04 -1.98
C ALA A 97 -6.53 9.52 -0.57
N HIS A 98 -6.26 8.65 0.40
CA HIS A 98 -6.28 8.97 1.82
C HIS A 98 -5.41 10.20 2.15
N PRO A 99 -5.81 11.08 3.09
CA PRO A 99 -5.03 12.28 3.41
C PRO A 99 -3.57 11.99 3.80
N GLU A 100 -3.32 10.92 4.56
CA GLU A 100 -1.94 10.52 4.91
C GLU A 100 -1.11 10.11 3.69
N VAL A 101 -1.73 9.46 2.70
CA VAL A 101 -1.06 9.07 1.46
C VAL A 101 -0.64 10.30 0.68
N LYS A 102 -1.54 11.30 0.58
CA LYS A 102 -1.25 12.60 -0.07
C LYS A 102 -0.13 13.37 0.63
N ALA A 103 -0.02 13.26 1.95
CA ALA A 103 1.05 13.92 2.72
C ALA A 103 2.43 13.27 2.51
N ILE A 104 2.48 12.01 2.08
CA ILE A 104 3.72 11.23 1.94
C ILE A 104 4.23 11.23 0.51
N ALA A 105 3.35 11.17 -0.48
CA ALA A 105 3.74 11.15 -1.89
C ALA A 105 4.42 12.47 -2.31
N ARG A 106 5.41 12.37 -3.20
CA ARG A 106 6.14 13.55 -3.72
C ARG A 106 5.34 14.30 -4.77
N PHE A 107 4.46 13.60 -5.47
CA PHE A 107 3.65 14.12 -6.57
C PHE A 107 2.18 13.76 -6.39
N SER A 108 1.31 14.44 -7.12
CA SER A 108 -0.13 14.13 -7.19
C SER A 108 -0.47 13.62 -8.59
N ALA A 109 -1.37 12.64 -8.64
CA ALA A 109 -1.98 12.15 -9.88
C ALA A 109 -3.48 12.46 -9.91
N PRO A 110 -4.12 12.52 -11.09
CA PRO A 110 -5.58 12.59 -11.20
C PRO A 110 -6.26 11.41 -10.51
N SER A 111 -7.59 11.44 -10.40
CA SER A 111 -8.32 10.34 -9.76
C SER A 111 -8.18 9.06 -10.58
N ASN A 112 -8.34 7.92 -9.91
CA ASN A 112 -8.53 6.64 -10.59
C ASN A 112 -9.73 6.64 -11.55
N TYR A 113 -10.77 7.45 -11.30
CA TYR A 113 -11.91 7.61 -12.22
C TYR A 113 -11.55 8.35 -13.52
N ASP A 114 -10.42 9.05 -13.55
CA ASP A 114 -9.96 9.84 -14.68
C ASP A 114 -8.76 9.17 -15.39
N ASP A 115 -8.52 7.87 -15.17
CA ASP A 115 -7.31 7.18 -15.67
C ASP A 115 -6.00 7.85 -15.23
N GLY A 116 -5.94 8.38 -14.00
CA GLY A 116 -4.82 9.22 -13.55
C GLY A 116 -3.43 8.61 -13.70
N VAL A 117 -3.28 7.30 -13.49
CA VAL A 117 -2.02 6.58 -13.75
C VAL A 117 -1.58 6.71 -15.20
N MET A 118 -2.51 6.49 -16.14
CA MET A 118 -2.22 6.54 -17.57
C MET A 118 -1.86 7.96 -18.03
N GLN A 119 -2.51 8.98 -17.46
CA GLN A 119 -2.19 10.37 -17.78
C GLN A 119 -0.76 10.73 -17.38
N VAL A 120 -0.34 10.36 -16.16
CA VAL A 120 1.03 10.59 -15.67
C VAL A 120 2.05 9.85 -16.53
N LEU A 121 1.79 8.58 -16.86
CA LEU A 121 2.69 7.79 -17.70
C LEU A 121 2.83 8.39 -19.11
N LYS A 122 1.72 8.82 -19.73
CA LYS A 122 1.75 9.49 -21.04
C LYS A 122 2.53 10.79 -21.02
N GLN A 123 2.38 11.59 -19.97
CA GLN A 123 3.11 12.83 -19.81
C GLN A 123 4.62 12.56 -19.72
N HIS A 124 5.03 11.60 -18.90
CA HIS A 124 6.43 11.27 -18.70
C HIS A 124 7.11 10.65 -19.94
N LEU A 125 6.36 9.92 -20.77
CA LEU A 125 6.88 9.33 -22.01
C LEU A 125 6.88 10.29 -23.20
N ALA A 126 6.19 11.43 -23.10
CA ALA A 126 6.17 12.46 -24.13
C ALA A 126 7.32 13.47 -23.97
N GLU A 127 8.06 13.42 -22.86
CA GLU A 127 9.30 14.14 -22.58
C GLU A 127 10.51 13.44 -23.23
#